data_AF-A0A2N3GHF6-F1
#
_entry.id   AF-A0A2N3GHF6-F1
#
_cell.length_a   1.000
_cell.length_b   1.000
_cell.length_c   1.000
_cell.angle_alpha   90.00
_cell.angle_beta   90.00
_cell.angle_gamma   90.00
#
_symmetry.space_group_name_H-M   'P 1'
#
loop_
_entity.id
_entity.type
_entity.pdbx_description
1 polymer ?
#
loop_
_entity_poly.entity_id
_entity_poly.type
_entity_poly.pdbx_seq_one_letter_code
_entity_poly.pdbx_strand_id
1 'polypeptide(L)'
;MSNPDLGPILEDLAAGRIDAAEAARRMDALKTASSEATPSEPTASEPTPVEPTNEELAAEADEDGDRRQYSPHARDVFENPAPSGRKRAGGTKGVDRIAVRAVGRRVRITGDPSVATASAEGPHVLRRNGSVLEVSSDGEFGPSFDGFSILRPPRNFDDIRALGLGKELVLRVNPAIALDVEVTAGHLVCTDVPYLGKVRVTAGGAELRGVTEVNDALVQAGSATVVGTIASGRSRVRVESGQLNVELGRESNVTVHAEAQLGRVTFTGAHTGVVDELVLGNGSARLDIGVVMGWANVDAAEPEGQQ
;
A
#
# COMPACT_ATOMS: atom_id res chain seq x y z
N MET A 1 -28.25 -34.94 3.09
CA MET A 1 -28.23 -33.52 3.49
C MET A 1 -28.78 -32.71 2.32
N SER A 2 -30.08 -32.38 2.33
CA SER A 2 -30.65 -31.51 1.30
C SER A 2 -30.41 -30.05 1.72
N ASN A 3 -29.71 -29.28 0.90
CA ASN A 3 -29.44 -27.87 1.15
C ASN A 3 -30.76 -27.07 1.07
N PRO A 4 -31.08 -26.16 2.00
CA PRO A 4 -32.29 -25.34 1.91
C PRO A 4 -32.32 -24.53 0.60
N ASP A 5 -33.46 -24.56 -0.09
CA ASP A 5 -33.66 -23.81 -1.33
C ASP A 5 -33.88 -22.33 -1.03
N LEU A 6 -32.90 -21.50 -1.39
CA LEU A 6 -32.89 -20.05 -1.17
C LEU A 6 -33.43 -19.27 -2.38
N GLY A 7 -33.74 -19.94 -3.50
CA GLY A 7 -34.15 -19.32 -4.76
C GLY A 7 -35.30 -18.32 -4.62
N PRO A 8 -36.41 -18.65 -3.93
CA PRO A 8 -37.56 -17.75 -3.81
C PRO A 8 -37.26 -16.44 -3.04
N ILE A 9 -36.39 -16.50 -2.03
CA ILE A 9 -36.02 -15.32 -1.22
C ILE A 9 -35.18 -14.35 -2.06
N LEU A 10 -34.27 -14.87 -2.87
CA LEU A 10 -33.41 -14.08 -3.74
C LEU A 10 -34.20 -13.44 -4.89
N GLU A 11 -35.22 -14.14 -5.41
CA GLU A 11 -36.09 -13.60 -6.45
C GLU A 11 -36.96 -12.44 -5.93
N ASP A 12 -37.46 -12.52 -4.70
CA ASP A 12 -38.20 -11.43 -4.07
C ASP A 12 -37.33 -10.20 -3.75
N LEU A 13 -36.07 -10.42 -3.38
CA LEU A 13 -35.09 -9.34 -3.18
C LEU A 13 -34.73 -8.67 -4.51
N ALA A 14 -34.51 -9.46 -5.56
CA ALA A 14 -34.20 -8.96 -6.90
C ALA A 14 -35.38 -8.21 -7.54
N ALA A 15 -36.61 -8.64 -7.25
CA ALA A 15 -37.83 -7.95 -7.66
C ALA A 15 -38.14 -6.70 -6.80
N GLY A 16 -37.36 -6.43 -5.75
CA GLY A 16 -37.57 -5.30 -4.84
C GLY A 16 -38.82 -5.42 -3.96
N ARG A 17 -39.39 -6.62 -3.82
CA ARG A 17 -40.57 -6.89 -2.98
C ARG A 17 -40.24 -6.97 -1.51
N ILE A 18 -38.98 -7.27 -1.18
CA ILE A 18 -38.46 -7.30 0.18
C ILE A 18 -37.14 -6.52 0.25
N ASP A 19 -36.82 -5.99 1.44
CA ASP A 19 -35.52 -5.38 1.70
C ASP A 19 -34.46 -6.43 2.11
N ALA A 20 -33.19 -6.01 2.16
CA ALA A 20 -32.08 -6.90 2.49
C ALA A 20 -32.13 -7.43 3.93
N ALA A 21 -32.72 -6.69 4.88
CA ALA A 21 -32.81 -7.09 6.28
C ALA A 21 -33.91 -8.15 6.51
N GLU A 22 -35.00 -8.06 5.74
CA GLU A 22 -36.07 -9.04 5.66
C GLU A 22 -35.57 -10.34 5.02
N ALA A 23 -34.81 -10.24 3.91
CA ALA A 23 -34.23 -11.40 3.23
C ALA A 23 -33.28 -12.18 4.15
N ALA A 24 -32.39 -11.49 4.88
CA ALA A 24 -31.46 -12.11 5.83
C ALA A 24 -32.18 -12.92 6.91
N ARG A 25 -33.24 -12.35 7.52
CA ARG A 25 -34.03 -13.03 8.55
C ARG A 25 -34.72 -14.30 8.03
N ARG A 26 -35.20 -14.29 6.78
CA ARG A 26 -35.85 -15.46 6.17
C ARG A 26 -34.87 -16.59 5.86
N MET A 27 -33.64 -16.26 5.46
CA MET A 27 -32.58 -17.25 5.21
C MET A 27 -32.14 -17.96 6.50
N ASP A 28 -31.98 -17.21 7.59
CA ASP A 28 -31.63 -17.77 8.91
C ASP A 28 -32.73 -18.68 9.46
N ALA A 29 -34.00 -18.30 9.28
CA ALA A 29 -35.13 -19.13 9.68
C ALA A 29 -35.18 -20.46 8.91
N LEU A 30 -34.93 -20.43 7.59
CA LEU A 30 -34.90 -21.64 6.76
C LEU A 30 -33.76 -22.59 7.12
N LYS A 31 -32.60 -22.02 7.47
CA LYS A 31 -31.43 -22.77 7.92
C LYS A 31 -31.63 -23.42 9.29
N THR A 32 -32.31 -22.70 10.19
CA THR A 32 -32.65 -23.19 11.54
C THR A 32 -33.70 -24.31 11.45
N ALA A 33 -34.76 -24.12 10.67
CA ALA A 33 -35.81 -25.13 10.47
C ALA A 33 -35.29 -26.42 9.81
N SER A 34 -34.27 -26.31 8.95
CA SER A 34 -33.61 -27.47 8.34
C SER A 34 -32.76 -28.28 9.33
N SER A 35 -32.40 -27.70 10.47
CA SER A 35 -31.57 -28.34 11.50
C SER A 35 -32.39 -29.01 12.62
N GLU A 36 -33.67 -28.67 12.79
CA GLU A 36 -34.55 -29.23 13.84
C GLU A 36 -35.38 -30.46 13.42
N ALA A 37 -35.36 -30.84 12.14
CA ALA A 37 -36.18 -31.93 11.61
C ALA A 37 -35.46 -33.29 11.58
N THR A 38 -35.03 -33.85 12.72
CA THR A 38 -34.79 -35.31 12.84
C THR A 38 -34.85 -35.81 14.29
N PRO A 39 -35.80 -36.70 14.68
CA PRO A 39 -35.75 -37.45 15.94
C PRO A 39 -35.43 -38.94 15.70
N SER A 40 -34.45 -39.54 16.40
CA SER A 40 -34.32 -41.00 16.68
C SER A 40 -33.11 -41.34 17.59
N GLU A 41 -33.35 -41.83 18.81
CA GLU A 41 -32.46 -42.69 19.61
C GLU A 41 -32.67 -44.19 19.19
N PRO A 42 -31.97 -45.21 19.75
CA PRO A 42 -30.52 -45.43 19.91
C PRO A 42 -30.09 -46.87 19.47
N THR A 43 -28.93 -47.06 18.80
CA THR A 43 -28.32 -48.41 18.68
C THR A 43 -26.79 -48.32 18.59
N ALA A 44 -26.15 -49.29 19.25
CA ALA A 44 -24.75 -49.32 19.66
C ALA A 44 -23.70 -49.57 18.55
N SER A 45 -22.48 -49.14 18.89
CA SER A 45 -21.16 -49.71 18.51
C SER A 45 -20.55 -49.37 17.16
N GLU A 46 -19.65 -48.37 17.13
CA GLU A 46 -18.21 -48.51 16.83
C GLU A 46 -17.49 -47.14 17.07
N PRO A 47 -16.20 -47.12 17.47
CA PRO A 47 -15.59 -45.95 18.10
C PRO A 47 -15.08 -44.94 17.06
N THR A 48 -15.72 -43.77 17.01
CA THR A 48 -15.17 -42.59 16.33
C THR A 48 -14.12 -41.93 17.24
N PRO A 49 -12.95 -41.50 16.72
CA PRO A 49 -11.95 -40.81 17.53
C PRO A 49 -12.56 -39.58 18.19
N VAL A 50 -12.38 -39.47 19.50
CA VAL A 50 -12.79 -38.32 20.30
C VAL A 50 -12.00 -37.12 19.77
N GLU A 51 -12.68 -36.10 19.24
CA GLU A 51 -12.03 -34.81 19.02
C GLU A 51 -11.62 -34.27 20.41
N PRO A 52 -10.34 -33.95 20.63
CA PRO A 52 -9.89 -33.44 21.91
C PRO A 52 -10.62 -32.12 22.19
N THR A 53 -11.08 -31.99 23.43
CA THR A 53 -11.69 -30.73 23.88
C THR A 53 -10.64 -29.62 23.88
N ASN A 54 -11.07 -28.36 23.78
CA ASN A 54 -10.18 -27.19 23.71
C ASN A 54 -9.18 -27.07 24.90
N GLU A 55 -9.38 -27.82 25.99
CA GLU A 55 -8.42 -27.92 27.10
C GLU A 55 -7.30 -28.94 26.84
N GLU A 56 -7.53 -30.00 26.06
CA GLU A 56 -6.49 -30.96 25.64
C GLU A 56 -5.63 -30.41 24.50
N LEU A 57 -6.21 -29.61 23.58
CA LEU A 57 -5.44 -28.87 22.56
C LEU A 57 -4.48 -27.83 23.14
N ALA A 58 -4.78 -27.31 24.34
CA ALA A 58 -3.91 -26.37 25.04
C ALA A 58 -2.76 -27.08 25.76
N ALA A 59 -2.92 -28.36 26.10
CA ALA A 59 -1.89 -29.16 26.76
C ALA A 59 -0.93 -29.85 25.77
N GLU A 60 -1.37 -30.17 24.54
CA GLU A 60 -0.50 -30.74 23.49
C GLU A 60 0.31 -29.70 22.70
N ALA A 61 0.12 -28.41 22.97
CA ALA A 61 0.86 -27.33 22.30
C ALA A 61 2.34 -27.21 22.73
N ASP A 62 2.76 -27.93 23.78
CA ASP A 62 4.11 -27.83 24.37
C ASP A 62 5.09 -28.95 23.94
N GLU A 63 4.68 -29.97 23.16
CA GLU A 63 5.58 -31.13 22.87
C GLU A 63 6.06 -31.34 21.42
N ASP A 64 5.54 -30.63 20.41
CA ASP A 64 6.00 -30.83 19.00
C ASP A 64 6.70 -29.59 18.41
N GLY A 65 7.97 -29.46 18.74
CA GLY A 65 8.88 -28.47 18.14
C GLY A 65 9.34 -28.87 16.74
N ASP A 66 8.54 -28.60 15.68
CA ASP A 66 9.08 -28.33 14.32
C ASP A 66 8.08 -27.78 13.27
N ARG A 67 7.01 -27.10 13.66
CA ARG A 67 6.11 -26.42 12.68
C ARG A 67 6.50 -24.95 12.56
N ARG A 68 7.09 -24.62 11.40
CA ARG A 68 7.41 -23.26 10.90
C ARG A 68 6.52 -22.20 11.55
N GLN A 69 7.10 -21.49 12.51
CA GLN A 69 6.46 -20.39 13.22
C GLN A 69 5.99 -19.37 12.18
N TYR A 70 4.67 -19.26 12.02
CA TYR A 70 4.06 -18.10 11.42
C TYR A 70 4.37 -16.93 12.34
N SER A 71 5.39 -16.13 12.00
CA SER A 71 5.83 -15.01 12.83
C SER A 71 4.67 -14.02 13.00
N PRO A 72 4.15 -13.81 14.22
CA PRO A 72 3.14 -12.78 14.48
C PRO A 72 3.71 -11.35 14.36
N HIS A 73 5.03 -11.20 14.20
CA HIS A 73 5.73 -9.92 14.26
C HIS A 73 5.54 -9.01 13.03
N ALA A 74 5.03 -9.53 11.91
CA ALA A 74 4.64 -8.71 10.75
C ALA A 74 3.62 -7.62 11.10
N ARG A 75 2.83 -7.83 12.17
CA ARG A 75 1.91 -6.81 12.69
C ARG A 75 2.65 -5.78 13.54
N ASP A 76 3.51 -6.23 14.44
CA ASP A 76 4.17 -5.39 15.44
C ASP A 76 5.12 -4.36 14.81
N VAL A 77 5.84 -4.73 13.74
CA VAL A 77 6.75 -3.77 13.07
C VAL A 77 5.93 -2.61 12.51
N PHE A 78 4.70 -2.85 12.01
CA PHE A 78 3.79 -1.92 11.32
C PHE A 78 2.70 -1.29 12.20
N GLU A 79 2.67 -1.62 13.48
CA GLU A 79 1.77 -0.99 14.43
C GLU A 79 2.25 0.43 14.78
N ASN A 80 1.30 1.36 14.84
CA ASN A 80 1.48 2.81 14.76
C ASN A 80 2.47 3.36 15.81
N PRO A 81 3.69 3.78 15.43
CA PRO A 81 4.57 4.48 16.34
C PRO A 81 4.12 5.94 16.46
N ALA A 82 4.22 6.50 17.67
CA ALA A 82 4.08 7.93 17.89
C ALA A 82 4.98 8.72 16.90
N PRO A 83 4.56 9.92 16.43
CA PRO A 83 5.29 10.66 15.40
C PRO A 83 6.73 10.92 15.86
N SER A 84 7.69 10.33 15.15
CA SER A 84 9.11 10.54 15.38
C SER A 84 9.45 12.02 15.15
N GLY A 85 9.94 12.67 16.20
CA GLY A 85 10.21 14.10 16.20
C GLY A 85 11.57 14.48 15.60
N ARG A 86 11.50 15.36 14.60
CA ARG A 86 12.39 16.52 14.28
C ARG A 86 13.77 16.28 13.62
N LYS A 87 13.85 16.63 12.33
CA LYS A 87 14.31 17.96 11.84
C LYS A 87 13.53 18.33 10.58
N ARG A 88 13.04 19.57 10.56
CA ARG A 88 11.92 20.01 9.73
C ARG A 88 12.39 20.32 8.31
N ALA A 89 11.63 19.84 7.34
CA ALA A 89 11.35 20.61 6.15
C ALA A 89 11.15 22.09 6.56
N GLY A 90 12.05 22.95 6.09
CA GLY A 90 12.01 24.39 6.33
C GLY A 90 10.84 24.97 5.56
N GLY A 91 9.64 24.86 6.14
CA GLY A 91 8.43 25.38 5.53
C GLY A 91 8.62 26.80 5.02
N THR A 92 8.10 27.11 3.85
CA THR A 92 8.29 28.40 3.19
C THR A 92 6.97 29.14 3.15
N LYS A 93 6.99 30.46 3.33
CA LYS A 93 5.77 31.31 3.28
C LYS A 93 4.63 30.82 4.21
N GLY A 94 4.99 30.18 5.32
CA GLY A 94 4.04 29.59 6.26
C GLY A 94 3.35 28.32 5.74
N VAL A 95 3.94 27.63 4.77
CA VAL A 95 3.56 26.28 4.33
C VAL A 95 4.65 25.32 4.79
N ASP A 96 4.34 24.38 5.68
CA ASP A 96 5.28 23.37 6.18
C ASP A 96 5.13 22.01 5.48
N ARG A 97 4.04 21.84 4.74
CA ARG A 97 3.67 20.58 4.10
C ARG A 97 2.86 20.81 2.83
N ILE A 98 3.13 20.00 1.82
CA ILE A 98 2.32 19.91 0.60
C ILE A 98 1.62 18.55 0.61
N ALA A 99 0.31 18.53 0.43
CA ALA A 99 -0.48 17.31 0.36
C ALA A 99 -1.09 17.19 -1.04
N VAL A 100 -0.68 16.18 -1.80
CA VAL A 100 -1.15 15.93 -3.16
C VAL A 100 -2.11 14.76 -3.14
N ARG A 101 -3.29 14.92 -3.72
CA ARG A 101 -4.26 13.86 -3.94
C ARG A 101 -4.63 13.79 -5.40
N ALA A 102 -4.45 12.63 -6.02
CA ALA A 102 -4.84 12.40 -7.39
C ALA A 102 -5.51 11.05 -7.57
N VAL A 103 -6.54 11.02 -8.42
CA VAL A 103 -7.30 9.82 -8.73
C VAL A 103 -7.34 9.68 -10.24
N GLY A 104 -7.02 8.51 -10.79
CA GLY A 104 -7.09 8.26 -12.23
C GLY A 104 -6.16 9.10 -13.08
N ARG A 105 -5.03 9.55 -12.51
CA ARG A 105 -4.09 10.44 -13.19
C ARG A 105 -2.65 9.99 -13.05
N ARG A 106 -1.86 10.36 -14.05
CA ARG A 106 -0.40 10.42 -13.92
C ARG A 106 -0.03 11.70 -13.17
N VAL A 107 0.84 11.57 -12.18
CA VAL A 107 1.34 12.65 -11.34
C VAL A 107 2.85 12.68 -11.44
N ARG A 108 3.40 13.84 -11.79
CA ARG A 108 4.84 14.08 -11.85
C ARG A 108 5.19 15.20 -10.90
N ILE A 109 6.07 14.91 -9.94
CA ILE A 109 6.51 15.85 -8.93
C ILE A 109 8.03 15.98 -9.03
N THR A 110 8.50 17.22 -9.12
CA THR A 110 9.93 17.52 -9.20
C THR A 110 10.30 18.51 -8.11
N GLY A 111 11.31 18.18 -7.31
CA GLY A 111 11.92 19.09 -6.37
C GLY A 111 12.66 20.20 -7.11
N ASP A 112 12.33 21.44 -6.77
CA ASP A 112 12.87 22.63 -7.40
C ASP A 112 13.12 23.74 -6.37
N PRO A 113 14.41 23.98 -6.03
CA PRO A 113 14.77 25.04 -5.09
C PRO A 113 14.38 26.45 -5.55
N SER A 114 14.15 26.68 -6.84
CA SER A 114 13.73 27.99 -7.38
C SER A 114 12.25 28.30 -7.11
N VAL A 115 11.44 27.27 -6.82
CA VAL A 115 10.04 27.44 -6.47
C VAL A 115 9.91 27.74 -4.98
N ALA A 116 9.19 28.81 -4.64
CA ALA A 116 9.01 29.18 -3.23
C ALA A 116 8.26 28.10 -2.44
N THR A 117 7.11 27.63 -2.94
CA THR A 117 6.26 26.61 -2.29
C THR A 117 5.95 25.47 -3.25
N ALA A 118 5.05 25.70 -4.21
CA ALA A 118 4.73 24.75 -5.27
C ALA A 118 4.20 25.49 -6.51
N SER A 119 4.37 24.89 -7.68
CA SER A 119 3.80 25.32 -8.97
C SER A 119 3.17 24.12 -9.65
N ALA A 120 1.89 24.21 -9.98
CA ALA A 120 1.11 23.11 -10.56
C ALA A 120 0.67 23.43 -11.99
N GLU A 121 0.78 22.45 -12.87
CA GLU A 121 0.32 22.45 -14.26
C GLU A 121 -0.58 21.23 -14.52
N GLY A 122 -1.50 21.35 -15.47
CA GLY A 122 -2.55 20.36 -15.71
C GLY A 122 -3.82 20.61 -14.86
N PRO A 123 -4.84 19.74 -14.93
CA PRO A 123 -6.09 19.95 -14.20
C PRO A 123 -5.89 19.76 -12.69
N HIS A 124 -6.10 20.80 -11.89
CA HIS A 124 -5.93 20.73 -10.45
C HIS A 124 -6.77 21.79 -9.71
N VAL A 125 -6.98 21.55 -8.42
CA VAL A 125 -7.48 22.52 -7.47
C VAL A 125 -6.43 22.70 -6.38
N LEU A 126 -6.11 23.96 -6.08
CA LEU A 126 -5.21 24.33 -4.99
C LEU A 126 -6.01 24.89 -3.83
N ARG A 127 -5.82 24.34 -2.64
CA ARG A 127 -6.43 24.83 -1.40
C ARG A 127 -5.37 24.99 -0.33
N ARG A 128 -5.36 26.12 0.36
CA ARG A 128 -4.51 26.33 1.54
C ARG A 128 -5.32 26.06 2.80
N ASN A 129 -4.81 25.19 3.66
CA ASN A 129 -5.40 24.84 4.94
C ASN A 129 -4.35 25.03 6.05
N GLY A 130 -4.35 26.21 6.66
CA GLY A 130 -3.31 26.59 7.62
C GLY A 130 -1.92 26.57 6.99
N SER A 131 -1.07 25.66 7.49
CA SER A 131 0.30 25.43 7.00
C SER A 131 0.42 24.35 5.92
N VAL A 132 -0.69 23.72 5.54
CA VAL A 132 -0.71 22.71 4.47
C VAL A 132 -1.21 23.33 3.17
N LEU A 133 -0.48 23.09 2.08
CA LEU A 133 -0.94 23.36 0.73
C LEU A 133 -1.47 22.06 0.12
N GLU A 134 -2.78 21.98 -0.06
CA GLU A 134 -3.46 20.85 -0.65
C GLU A 134 -3.56 21.04 -2.18
N VAL A 135 -3.15 20.02 -2.94
CA VAL A 135 -3.28 19.94 -4.39
C VAL A 135 -4.15 18.73 -4.70
N SER A 136 -5.34 18.93 -5.26
CA SER A 136 -6.22 17.83 -5.67
C SER A 136 -6.40 17.77 -7.18
N SER A 137 -6.48 16.56 -7.72
CA SER A 137 -6.58 16.32 -9.16
C SER A 137 -7.31 15.01 -9.45
N ASP A 138 -8.62 15.09 -9.67
CA ASP A 138 -9.46 13.93 -10.01
C ASP A 138 -9.61 13.77 -11.53
N GLY A 139 -9.07 12.68 -12.07
CA GLY A 139 -9.25 12.23 -13.45
C GLY A 139 -10.59 11.55 -13.66
N GLU A 140 -11.17 11.76 -14.84
CA GLU A 140 -12.36 11.01 -15.26
C GLU A 140 -11.92 9.62 -15.75
N PHE A 141 -12.40 8.57 -15.10
CA PHE A 141 -12.29 7.21 -15.62
C PHE A 141 -13.42 6.97 -16.62
N GLY A 142 -13.10 6.80 -17.90
CA GLY A 142 -14.06 6.56 -18.98
C GLY A 142 -13.89 7.52 -20.15
N PRO A 143 -14.63 7.35 -21.27
CA PRO A 143 -14.64 8.32 -22.36
C PRO A 143 -15.06 9.66 -21.76
N SER A 144 -14.16 10.64 -21.76
CA SER A 144 -14.42 11.98 -21.20
C SER A 144 -15.73 12.52 -21.76
N PHE A 145 -16.72 12.74 -20.89
CA PHE A 145 -18.03 13.25 -21.27
C PHE A 145 -18.04 14.78 -21.41
N ASP A 146 -16.89 15.44 -21.27
CA ASP A 146 -16.70 16.85 -21.57
C ASP A 146 -16.74 17.09 -23.09
N GLY A 147 -17.96 16.99 -23.64
CA GLY A 147 -18.31 17.27 -25.01
C GLY A 147 -18.21 16.06 -25.94
N PHE A 148 -19.36 15.62 -26.47
CA PHE A 148 -19.46 14.73 -27.62
C PHE A 148 -18.40 15.07 -28.70
N SER A 149 -17.29 14.34 -28.74
CA SER A 149 -16.33 14.39 -29.84
C SER A 149 -16.24 13.02 -30.51
N ILE A 150 -17.34 12.63 -31.14
CA ILE A 150 -17.43 11.52 -32.10
C ILE A 150 -16.61 11.80 -33.38
N LEU A 151 -15.91 12.94 -33.53
CA LEU A 151 -15.36 13.33 -34.82
C LEU A 151 -14.07 14.17 -34.79
N ARG A 152 -13.05 13.76 -34.03
CA ARG A 152 -11.67 14.23 -34.30
C ARG A 152 -10.66 13.08 -34.27
N PRO A 153 -10.00 12.76 -35.40
CA PRO A 153 -8.89 11.83 -35.38
C PRO A 153 -7.75 12.41 -34.52
N PRO A 154 -7.15 11.62 -33.62
CA PRO A 154 -6.10 12.08 -32.72
C PRO A 154 -4.93 12.60 -33.53
N ARG A 155 -4.49 13.84 -33.24
CA ARG A 155 -3.37 14.47 -33.96
C ARG A 155 -2.04 14.33 -33.20
N ASN A 156 -2.07 14.07 -31.89
CA ASN A 156 -0.91 14.03 -31.03
C ASN A 156 -0.88 12.79 -30.11
N PHE A 157 0.32 12.34 -29.74
CA PHE A 157 0.52 11.21 -28.82
C PHE A 157 -0.07 11.43 -27.41
N ASP A 158 -0.27 12.68 -27.02
CA ASP A 158 -0.84 13.07 -25.72
C ASP A 158 -2.34 12.75 -25.63
N ASP A 159 -3.07 12.87 -26.74
CA ASP A 159 -4.50 12.53 -26.82
C ASP A 159 -4.73 11.02 -26.65
N ILE A 160 -3.79 10.18 -27.10
CA ILE A 160 -3.88 8.72 -26.98
C ILE A 160 -3.58 8.27 -25.54
N ARG A 161 -2.68 8.95 -24.84
CA ARG A 161 -2.42 8.69 -23.40
C ARG A 161 -3.54 9.20 -22.51
N ALA A 162 -4.22 10.27 -22.91
CA ALA A 162 -5.38 10.82 -22.22
C ALA A 162 -6.63 9.92 -22.28
N LEU A 163 -6.72 8.98 -23.24
CA LEU A 163 -7.87 8.09 -23.44
C LEU A 163 -8.14 7.12 -22.27
N GLY A 164 -7.25 7.00 -21.27
CA GLY A 164 -7.46 6.10 -20.11
C GLY A 164 -7.12 6.66 -18.73
N LEU A 165 -6.33 7.74 -18.63
CA LEU A 165 -5.81 8.27 -17.34
C LEU A 165 -5.90 9.81 -17.24
N GLY A 166 -6.68 10.47 -18.09
CA GLY A 166 -6.79 11.92 -18.14
C GLY A 166 -5.48 12.66 -18.43
N LYS A 167 -5.52 14.00 -18.38
CA LYS A 167 -4.32 14.85 -18.50
C LYS A 167 -3.44 14.72 -17.24
N GLU A 168 -2.13 14.71 -17.44
CA GLU A 168 -1.13 14.59 -16.37
C GLU A 168 -1.13 15.82 -15.44
N LEU A 169 -0.95 15.58 -14.13
CA LEU A 169 -0.65 16.61 -13.14
C LEU A 169 0.87 16.76 -13.02
N VAL A 170 1.40 17.95 -13.30
CA VAL A 170 2.83 18.25 -13.13
C VAL A 170 3.01 19.26 -12.01
N LEU A 171 3.83 18.94 -11.03
CA LEU A 171 4.07 19.75 -9.83
C LEU A 171 5.57 19.99 -9.64
N ARG A 172 5.99 21.26 -9.59
CA ARG A 172 7.31 21.64 -9.09
C ARG A 172 7.16 22.08 -7.64
N VAL A 173 7.89 21.48 -6.71
CA VAL A 173 7.78 21.76 -5.27
C VAL A 173 9.10 22.22 -4.70
N ASN A 174 9.08 23.06 -3.68
CA ASN A 174 10.30 23.36 -2.95
C ASN A 174 10.77 22.09 -2.20
N PRO A 175 11.99 21.58 -2.44
CA PRO A 175 12.46 20.33 -1.84
C PRO A 175 12.70 20.43 -0.33
N ALA A 176 12.72 21.65 0.23
CA ALA A 176 12.76 21.87 1.66
C ALA A 176 11.39 21.72 2.34
N ILE A 177 10.31 21.46 1.62
CA ILE A 177 8.96 21.27 2.19
C ILE A 177 8.61 19.77 2.18
N ALA A 178 8.03 19.26 3.27
CA ALA A 178 7.62 17.87 3.35
C ALA A 178 6.44 17.60 2.41
N LEU A 179 6.46 16.47 1.71
CA LEU A 179 5.46 16.10 0.72
C LEU A 179 4.70 14.85 1.14
N ASP A 180 3.37 14.96 1.20
CA ASP A 180 2.45 13.84 1.28
C ASP A 180 1.78 13.65 -0.08
N VAL A 181 1.62 12.39 -0.51
CA VAL A 181 1.05 12.07 -1.81
C VAL A 181 0.10 10.88 -1.70
N GLU A 182 -1.11 11.01 -2.24
CA GLU A 182 -2.06 9.93 -2.43
C GLU A 182 -2.41 9.84 -3.93
N VAL A 183 -2.10 8.70 -4.55
CA VAL A 183 -2.45 8.40 -5.94
C VAL A 183 -3.26 7.11 -6.00
N THR A 184 -4.49 7.21 -6.51
CA THR A 184 -5.37 6.06 -6.70
C THR A 184 -5.59 5.79 -8.18
N ALA A 185 -5.39 4.55 -8.61
CA ALA A 185 -5.54 4.10 -9.99
C ALA A 185 -4.79 5.00 -10.99
N GLY A 186 -3.54 5.32 -10.65
CA GLY A 186 -2.68 6.24 -11.38
C GLY A 186 -1.20 5.89 -11.22
N HIS A 187 -0.32 6.81 -11.63
CA HIS A 187 1.13 6.62 -11.52
C HIS A 187 1.80 7.87 -10.97
N LEU A 188 2.64 7.70 -9.95
CA LEU A 188 3.44 8.76 -9.34
C LEU A 188 4.89 8.66 -9.81
N VAL A 189 5.41 9.77 -10.34
CA VAL A 189 6.86 9.97 -10.49
C VAL A 189 7.23 11.15 -9.59
N CYS A 190 8.11 10.93 -8.63
CA CYS A 190 8.61 11.94 -7.71
C CYS A 190 10.14 11.95 -7.79
N THR A 191 10.73 13.10 -8.09
CA THR A 191 12.17 13.23 -8.28
C THR A 191 12.70 14.43 -7.51
N ASP A 192 13.84 14.27 -6.86
CA ASP A 192 14.54 15.33 -6.09
C ASP A 192 13.72 15.92 -4.94
N VAL A 193 12.79 15.13 -4.38
CA VAL A 193 12.05 15.48 -3.16
C VAL A 193 12.57 14.61 -2.01
N PRO A 194 13.49 15.14 -1.18
CA PRO A 194 14.21 14.34 -0.19
C PRO A 194 13.34 13.89 1.00
N TYR A 195 12.29 14.65 1.32
CA TYR A 195 11.47 14.44 2.52
C TYR A 195 10.03 14.08 2.15
N LEU A 196 9.76 12.78 2.07
CA LEU A 196 8.42 12.26 1.86
C LEU A 196 7.80 11.90 3.21
N GLY A 197 6.63 12.46 3.48
CA GLY A 197 5.84 12.07 4.64
C GLY A 197 5.08 10.79 4.32
N LYS A 198 3.79 10.94 4.09
CA LYS A 198 2.87 9.85 3.77
C LYS A 198 2.71 9.72 2.26
N VAL A 199 3.09 8.57 1.72
CA VAL A 199 2.91 8.21 0.31
C VAL A 199 1.96 7.03 0.23
N ARG A 200 0.83 7.19 -0.46
CA ARG A 200 -0.14 6.13 -0.72
C ARG A 200 -0.35 5.96 -2.20
N VAL A 201 -0.15 4.74 -2.69
CA VAL A 201 -0.47 4.38 -4.06
C VAL A 201 -1.38 3.17 -4.05
N THR A 202 -2.55 3.30 -4.65
CA THR A 202 -3.52 2.21 -4.75
C THR A 202 -3.78 1.90 -6.20
N ALA A 203 -3.76 0.62 -6.60
CA ALA A 203 -4.01 0.19 -7.99
C ALA A 203 -3.10 0.91 -9.01
N GLY A 204 -1.81 1.06 -8.72
CA GLY A 204 -0.94 1.97 -9.47
C GLY A 204 0.56 1.73 -9.30
N GLY A 205 1.36 2.70 -9.75
CA GLY A 205 2.82 2.66 -9.66
C GLY A 205 3.40 3.90 -9.00
N ALA A 206 4.54 3.75 -8.31
CA ALA A 206 5.35 4.86 -7.81
C ALA A 206 6.82 4.71 -8.20
N GLU A 207 7.42 5.82 -8.60
CA GLU A 207 8.86 5.98 -8.77
C GLU A 207 9.30 7.17 -7.93
N LEU A 208 10.00 6.91 -6.83
CA LEU A 208 10.45 7.90 -5.86
C LEU A 208 11.98 7.96 -5.95
N ARG A 209 12.53 9.04 -6.49
CA ARG A 209 13.98 9.21 -6.71
C ARG A 209 14.54 10.38 -5.94
N GLY A 210 15.76 10.22 -5.43
CA GLY A 210 16.45 11.25 -4.65
C GLY A 210 15.87 11.41 -3.25
N VAL A 211 15.32 10.33 -2.68
CA VAL A 211 14.76 10.38 -1.32
C VAL A 211 15.86 10.29 -0.26
N THR A 212 15.68 11.02 0.84
CA THR A 212 16.52 10.91 2.04
C THR A 212 15.74 10.27 3.18
N GLU A 213 14.44 10.53 3.25
CA GLU A 213 13.54 9.95 4.25
C GLU A 213 12.14 9.75 3.65
N VAL A 214 11.55 8.58 3.92
CA VAL A 214 10.16 8.26 3.56
C VAL A 214 9.43 7.79 4.81
N ASN A 215 8.70 8.69 5.47
CA ASN A 215 8.10 8.43 6.78
C ASN A 215 7.16 7.21 6.76
N ASP A 216 6.27 7.16 5.77
CA ASP A 216 5.38 6.03 5.52
C ASP A 216 5.02 5.96 4.04
N ALA A 217 5.43 4.90 3.34
CA ALA A 217 4.99 4.59 1.99
C ALA A 217 4.19 3.28 1.99
N LEU A 218 2.97 3.33 1.47
CA LEU A 218 2.08 2.19 1.33
C LEU A 218 1.63 2.05 -0.13
N VAL A 219 1.91 0.90 -0.71
CA VAL A 219 1.46 0.53 -2.05
C VAL A 219 0.49 -0.65 -1.98
N GLN A 220 -0.72 -0.43 -2.44
CA GLN A 220 -1.81 -1.38 -2.39
C GLN A 220 -2.16 -1.81 -3.82
N ALA A 221 -1.86 -3.06 -4.18
CA ALA A 221 -2.01 -3.57 -5.55
C ALA A 221 -1.23 -2.72 -6.59
N GLY A 222 0.09 -2.85 -6.61
CA GLY A 222 0.91 -1.98 -7.45
C GLY A 222 2.40 -2.26 -7.42
N SER A 223 3.18 -1.34 -7.97
CA SER A 223 4.63 -1.37 -7.90
C SER A 223 5.20 -0.08 -7.32
N ALA A 224 6.31 -0.18 -6.57
CA ALA A 224 7.10 0.97 -6.19
C ALA A 224 8.58 0.76 -6.49
N THR A 225 9.24 1.82 -6.91
CA THR A 225 10.69 1.94 -6.92
C THR A 225 11.08 3.11 -6.04
N VAL A 226 11.96 2.88 -5.08
CA VAL A 226 12.46 3.88 -4.14
C VAL A 226 13.97 3.95 -4.30
N VAL A 227 14.48 5.08 -4.78
CA VAL A 227 15.90 5.32 -5.02
C VAL A 227 16.34 6.49 -4.16
N GLY A 228 17.30 6.27 -3.26
CA GLY A 228 17.66 7.29 -2.29
C GLY A 228 18.93 7.03 -1.50
N THR A 229 19.32 8.03 -0.72
CA THR A 229 20.43 7.96 0.23
C THR A 229 19.85 8.13 1.63
N ILE A 230 19.59 7.01 2.30
CA ILE A 230 18.96 6.99 3.62
C ILE A 230 20.07 6.93 4.66
N ALA A 231 20.33 8.04 5.33
CA ALA A 231 21.39 8.16 6.35
C ALA A 231 20.89 8.71 7.69
N SER A 232 19.63 9.13 7.78
CA SER A 232 19.01 9.60 9.02
C SER A 232 17.53 9.25 9.09
N GLY A 233 16.98 9.28 10.30
CA GLY A 233 15.54 9.11 10.53
C GLY A 233 15.09 7.66 10.43
N ARG A 234 13.77 7.48 10.32
CA ARG A 234 13.14 6.18 10.15
C ARG A 234 12.27 6.21 8.91
N SER A 235 12.58 5.34 7.96
CA SER A 235 11.79 5.16 6.76
C SER A 235 11.00 3.85 6.80
N ARG A 236 9.81 3.88 6.24
CA ARG A 236 8.91 2.73 6.19
C ARG A 236 8.32 2.58 4.82
N VAL A 237 8.46 1.39 4.22
CA VAL A 237 7.90 1.09 2.90
C VAL A 237 7.19 -0.25 2.94
N ARG A 238 5.91 -0.26 2.59
CA ARG A 238 5.07 -1.46 2.56
C ARG A 238 4.43 -1.65 1.19
N VAL A 239 4.50 -2.87 0.66
CA VAL A 239 3.71 -3.32 -0.47
C VAL A 239 2.72 -4.39 0.03
N GLU A 240 1.43 -4.18 -0.17
CA GLU A 240 0.40 -5.16 0.22
C GLU A 240 0.21 -6.23 -0.84
N SER A 241 0.24 -5.83 -2.11
CA SER A 241 0.18 -6.73 -3.24
C SER A 241 1.00 -6.12 -4.37
N GLY A 242 2.01 -6.84 -4.84
CA GLY A 242 2.82 -6.46 -6.00
C GLY A 242 4.32 -6.49 -5.73
N GLN A 243 5.03 -5.46 -6.20
CA GLN A 243 6.50 -5.50 -6.25
C GLN A 243 7.14 -4.20 -5.76
N LEU A 244 8.23 -4.32 -5.02
CA LEU A 244 8.99 -3.19 -4.50
C LEU A 244 10.46 -3.32 -4.91
N ASN A 245 11.02 -2.28 -5.50
CA ASN A 245 12.46 -2.13 -5.68
C ASN A 245 12.94 -1.00 -4.79
N VAL A 246 13.99 -1.25 -4.01
CA VAL A 246 14.68 -0.24 -3.22
C VAL A 246 16.13 -0.20 -3.67
N GLU A 247 16.59 0.96 -4.11
CA GLU A 247 17.99 1.20 -4.49
C GLU A 247 18.59 2.18 -3.48
N LEU A 248 19.53 1.68 -2.68
CA LEU A 248 20.23 2.47 -1.67
C LEU A 248 21.56 2.96 -2.24
N GLY A 249 21.73 4.28 -2.26
CA GLY A 249 22.95 4.94 -2.68
C GLY A 249 24.12 4.63 -1.75
N ARG A 250 25.35 4.80 -2.25
CA ARG A 250 26.60 4.46 -1.54
C ARG A 250 26.76 5.16 -0.19
N GLU A 251 26.26 6.39 -0.09
CA GLU A 251 26.32 7.19 1.13
C GLU A 251 25.20 6.83 2.14
N SER A 252 24.44 5.76 1.88
CA SER A 252 23.41 5.30 2.81
C SER A 252 24.04 4.73 4.07
N ASN A 253 23.46 5.08 5.20
CA ASN A 253 23.90 4.66 6.52
C ASN A 253 22.68 4.23 7.32
N VAL A 254 22.27 2.97 7.13
CA VAL A 254 20.94 2.50 7.48
C VAL A 254 20.96 1.02 7.84
N THR A 255 20.22 0.68 8.88
CA THR A 255 19.80 -0.69 9.17
C THR A 255 18.47 -0.96 8.49
N VAL A 256 18.47 -1.92 7.58
CA VAL A 256 17.32 -2.39 6.81
C VAL A 256 16.78 -3.65 7.46
N HIS A 257 15.54 -3.60 7.94
CA HIS A 257 14.78 -4.78 8.34
C HIS A 257 13.73 -5.06 7.28
N ALA A 258 13.67 -6.30 6.80
CA ALA A 258 12.70 -6.66 5.77
C ALA A 258 11.95 -7.93 6.12
N GLU A 259 10.64 -7.91 5.90
CA GLU A 259 9.77 -9.05 6.19
C GLU A 259 8.80 -9.28 5.03
N ALA A 260 8.58 -10.56 4.71
CA ALA A 260 7.58 -10.99 3.73
C ALA A 260 6.64 -12.04 4.34
N GLN A 261 5.33 -11.85 4.19
CA GLN A 261 4.31 -12.82 4.65
C GLN A 261 4.05 -13.90 3.59
N LEU A 262 3.59 -13.49 2.40
CA LEU A 262 3.33 -14.34 1.23
C LEU A 262 4.19 -13.84 0.06
N GLY A 263 5.49 -14.04 0.16
CA GLY A 263 6.41 -13.45 -0.79
C GLY A 263 7.87 -13.74 -0.50
N ARG A 264 8.75 -12.92 -1.08
CA ARG A 264 10.18 -12.94 -0.77
C ARG A 264 10.77 -11.55 -0.76
N VAL A 265 11.82 -11.37 0.04
CA VAL A 265 12.73 -10.22 -0.07
C VAL A 265 14.06 -10.76 -0.55
N THR A 266 14.70 -10.06 -1.49
CA THR A 266 16.04 -10.39 -1.99
C THR A 266 16.95 -9.18 -1.81
N PHE A 267 18.13 -9.41 -1.27
CA PHE A 267 19.17 -8.40 -1.13
C PHE A 267 20.26 -8.63 -2.18
N THR A 268 20.69 -7.56 -2.85
CA THR A 268 21.75 -7.55 -3.85
C THR A 268 22.77 -6.44 -3.59
N GLY A 269 23.95 -6.54 -4.22
CA GLY A 269 25.03 -5.58 -4.10
C GLY A 269 25.92 -5.86 -2.90
N ALA A 270 25.98 -4.94 -1.92
CA ALA A 270 26.81 -5.06 -0.71
C ALA A 270 26.55 -6.33 0.12
N HIS A 271 25.46 -7.05 -0.15
CA HIS A 271 25.22 -8.39 0.35
C HIS A 271 24.55 -9.24 -0.73
N THR A 272 24.91 -10.53 -0.82
CA THR A 272 24.25 -11.51 -1.69
C THR A 272 23.72 -12.65 -0.84
N GLY A 273 22.41 -12.76 -0.67
CA GLY A 273 21.81 -13.83 0.13
C GLY A 273 20.44 -13.48 0.71
N VAL A 274 19.90 -14.40 1.52
CA VAL A 274 18.70 -14.16 2.33
C VAL A 274 19.18 -13.79 3.73
N VAL A 275 18.98 -12.52 4.09
CA VAL A 275 19.24 -11.99 5.44
C VAL A 275 17.99 -11.28 5.94
N ASP A 276 17.70 -11.40 7.23
CA ASP A 276 16.55 -10.71 7.84
C ASP A 276 16.86 -9.22 8.11
N GLU A 277 18.15 -8.91 8.25
CA GLU A 277 18.67 -7.56 8.52
C GLU A 277 19.91 -7.28 7.66
N LEU A 278 19.94 -6.11 7.03
CA LEU A 278 21.09 -5.59 6.30
C LEU A 278 21.55 -4.28 6.94
N VAL A 279 22.80 -4.20 7.35
CA VAL A 279 23.39 -2.96 7.91
C VAL A 279 24.34 -2.34 6.89
N LEU A 280 24.06 -1.09 6.51
CA LEU A 280 24.94 -0.26 5.68
C LEU A 280 25.59 0.84 6.53
N GLY A 281 26.88 1.08 6.33
CA GLY A 281 27.64 2.06 7.10
C GLY A 281 27.71 1.68 8.59
N ASN A 282 27.27 2.58 9.47
CA ASN A 282 27.16 2.34 10.92
C ASN A 282 25.73 2.11 11.41
N GLY A 283 24.74 2.02 10.51
CA GLY A 283 23.33 1.80 10.83
C GLY A 283 22.64 3.00 11.52
N SER A 284 23.03 4.24 11.22
CA SER A 284 22.46 5.42 11.92
C SER A 284 20.98 5.70 11.62
N ALA A 285 20.47 5.23 10.48
CA ALA A 285 19.06 5.28 10.11
C ALA A 285 18.40 3.92 10.20
N ARG A 286 17.06 3.89 10.13
CA ARG A 286 16.28 2.67 10.04
C ARG A 286 15.40 2.66 8.80
N LEU A 287 15.38 1.54 8.07
CA LEU A 287 14.46 1.28 6.97
C LEU A 287 13.70 -0.01 7.24
N ASP A 288 12.39 0.09 7.44
CA ASP A 288 11.52 -1.09 7.58
C ASP A 288 10.80 -1.37 6.25
N ILE A 289 10.99 -2.57 5.71
CA ILE A 289 10.38 -3.04 4.46
C ILE A 289 9.38 -4.15 4.77
N GLY A 290 8.15 -4.01 4.27
CA GLY A 290 7.10 -5.00 4.47
C GLY A 290 6.47 -5.44 3.15
N VAL A 291 6.40 -6.74 2.93
CA VAL A 291 5.71 -7.34 1.79
C VAL A 291 4.62 -8.28 2.29
N VAL A 292 3.36 -7.97 2.00
CA VAL A 292 2.25 -8.89 2.35
C VAL A 292 2.13 -9.97 1.29
N MET A 293 1.85 -9.60 0.04
CA MET A 293 1.85 -10.50 -1.11
C MET A 293 2.77 -9.98 -2.22
N GLY A 294 3.72 -10.79 -2.69
CA GLY A 294 4.58 -10.46 -3.83
C GLY A 294 6.06 -10.51 -3.50
N TRP A 295 6.85 -9.53 -3.96
CA TRP A 295 8.29 -9.55 -3.72
C TRP A 295 8.92 -8.16 -3.57
N ALA A 296 10.05 -8.09 -2.88
CA ALA A 296 10.88 -6.91 -2.81
C ALA A 296 12.34 -7.24 -3.18
N ASN A 297 12.95 -6.36 -3.96
CA ASN A 297 14.39 -6.36 -4.19
C ASN A 297 15.00 -5.13 -3.52
N VAL A 298 16.03 -5.35 -2.72
CA VAL A 298 16.81 -4.30 -2.06
C VAL A 298 18.22 -4.36 -2.63
N ASP A 299 18.54 -3.38 -3.46
CA ASP A 299 19.86 -3.22 -4.03
C ASP A 299 20.65 -2.19 -3.23
N ALA A 300 21.73 -2.64 -2.59
CA ALA A 300 22.62 -1.79 -1.83
C ALA A 300 23.90 -1.59 -2.61
N ALA A 301 24.20 -0.35 -2.99
CA ALA A 301 25.44 -0.05 -3.70
C ALA A 301 26.67 -0.52 -2.89
N GLU A 302 27.59 -1.24 -3.56
CA GLU A 302 28.81 -1.71 -2.92
C GLU A 302 29.67 -0.52 -2.44
N PRO A 303 30.25 -0.60 -1.22
CA PRO A 303 31.22 0.38 -0.76
C PRO A 303 32.52 0.26 -1.58
N GLU A 304 33.17 1.39 -1.89
CA GLU A 304 34.48 1.36 -2.54
C GLU A 304 35.51 0.70 -1.60
N GLY A 305 36.02 -0.49 -1.97
CA GLY A 305 37.19 -1.06 -1.29
C GLY A 305 37.25 -2.56 -1.00
N GLN A 306 36.54 -3.43 -1.72
CA GLN A 306 36.85 -4.88 -1.73
C GLN A 306 37.02 -5.37 -3.17
N GLN A 307 38.25 -5.19 -3.69
CA GLN A 307 38.83 -5.99 -4.77
C GLN A 307 40.04 -6.74 -4.21
#